data_AF-A0A3A5J5W4-F1
#
_entry.id   AF-A0A3A5J5W4-F1
#
_cell.length_a   1.000
_cell.length_b   1.000
_cell.length_c   1.000
_cell.angle_alpha   90.00
_cell.angle_beta   90.00
_cell.angle_gamma   90.00
#
_symmetry.space_group_name_H-M   'P 1'
#
loop_
_entity.id
_entity.type
_entity.pdbx_description
1 polymer ?
#
loop_
_entity_poly.entity_id
_entity_poly.type
_entity_poly.pdbx_seq_one_letter_code
_entity_poly.pdbx_strand_id
1 'polypeptide(L)'
;MSRPDPIATRAVPAIGCLEILPFCAQADAPTAHRWLTDPHARFWGMGDNTPADTRRYFDAIDDAATHEAWLGRCEGVPRFLVEVYDPRADAIGAYYDVAPGDTGMHILIAPPERRIPGFTWAVFAFVVDTLFARADVARLVVEPDIANDGIHPLNERAGFSYVRHVDMGDKTAAFSVCTRAAHAGAMQSLSPAHARAACREPAVAVATADQEIMQ
;
A
#
# COMPACT_ATOMS: atom_id res chain seq x y z
N MET A 1 7.39 15.07 19.56
CA MET A 1 5.95 14.73 19.46
C MET A 1 5.87 13.23 19.26
N SER A 2 4.98 12.54 19.99
CA SER A 2 4.76 11.10 19.77
C SER A 2 4.20 10.89 18.36
N ARG A 3 4.58 9.81 17.66
CA ARG A 3 3.96 9.48 16.38
C ARG A 3 2.46 9.15 16.61
N PRO A 4 1.59 9.45 15.63
CA PRO A 4 0.18 9.07 15.71
C PRO A 4 0.03 7.55 15.79
N ASP A 5 -1.12 7.11 16.31
CA ASP A 5 -1.48 5.70 16.33
C ASP A 5 -1.53 5.12 14.90
N PRO A 6 -1.16 3.83 14.70
CA PRO A 6 -1.25 3.20 13.39
C PRO A 6 -2.67 3.17 12.84
N ILE A 7 -2.83 3.44 11.54
CA ILE A 7 -4.08 3.25 10.78
C ILE A 7 -4.50 1.77 10.84
N ALA A 8 -3.53 0.88 10.69
CA ALA A 8 -3.75 -0.55 10.76
C ALA A 8 -2.48 -1.28 11.23
N THR A 9 -2.68 -2.44 11.85
CA THR A 9 -1.60 -3.36 12.22
C THR A 9 -1.94 -4.80 11.81
N ARG A 10 -0.92 -5.60 11.53
CA ARG A 10 -1.05 -7.02 11.20
C ARG A 10 0.19 -7.80 11.59
N ALA A 11 0.04 -8.74 12.52
CA ALA A 11 1.04 -9.77 12.73
C ALA A 11 0.96 -10.81 11.61
N VAL A 12 2.08 -11.03 10.92
CA VAL A 12 2.22 -12.03 9.85
C VAL A 12 3.27 -13.06 10.25
N PRO A 13 2.92 -14.36 10.36
CA PRO A 13 3.87 -15.41 10.71
C PRO A 13 5.11 -15.41 9.81
N ALA A 14 6.29 -15.57 10.42
CA ALA A 14 7.62 -15.55 9.77
C ALA A 14 8.04 -14.23 9.10
N ILE A 15 7.21 -13.19 9.14
CA ILE A 15 7.55 -11.83 8.65
C ILE A 15 7.67 -10.84 9.81
N GLY A 16 6.70 -10.86 10.74
CA GLY A 16 6.64 -9.94 11.87
C GLY A 16 5.38 -9.06 11.85
N CYS A 17 5.38 -8.01 12.68
CA CYS A 17 4.31 -7.04 12.77
C CYS A 17 4.44 -5.97 11.68
N LEU A 18 3.47 -5.94 10.77
CA LEU A 18 3.28 -4.87 9.80
C LEU A 18 2.40 -3.77 10.39
N GLU A 19 2.77 -2.53 10.14
CA GLU A 19 2.03 -1.34 10.58
C GLU A 19 1.89 -0.35 9.43
N ILE A 20 0.75 0.33 9.34
CA ILE A 20 0.53 1.45 8.42
C ILE A 20 0.30 2.68 9.29
N LEU A 21 1.09 3.73 9.06
CA LEU A 21 0.96 5.01 9.75
C LEU A 21 0.69 6.13 8.73
N PRO A 22 -0.01 7.21 9.12
CA PRO A 22 -0.06 8.42 8.30
C PRO A 22 1.38 8.87 7.99
N PHE A 23 1.64 9.22 6.74
CA PHE A 23 2.93 9.76 6.34
C PHE A 23 3.10 11.17 6.94
N CYS A 24 4.31 11.51 7.36
CA CYS A 24 4.64 12.87 7.79
C CYS A 24 5.69 13.45 6.85
N ALA A 25 5.32 14.40 5.98
CA ALA A 25 6.25 14.98 5.00
C ALA A 25 7.54 15.51 5.64
N GLN A 26 7.43 16.16 6.81
CA GLN A 26 8.59 16.68 7.54
C GLN A 26 9.57 15.58 8.00
N ALA A 27 9.07 14.42 8.43
CA ALA A 27 9.88 13.37 9.06
C ALA A 27 10.28 12.25 8.08
N ASP A 28 9.39 11.90 7.16
CA ASP A 28 9.49 10.68 6.36
C ASP A 28 9.92 10.95 4.91
N ALA A 29 9.80 12.19 4.40
CA ALA A 29 10.25 12.55 3.04
C ALA A 29 11.72 12.20 2.75
N PRO A 30 12.70 12.34 3.66
CA PRO A 30 14.07 11.90 3.39
C PRO A 30 14.17 10.39 3.12
N THR A 31 13.32 9.58 3.75
CA THR A 31 13.27 8.13 3.52
C THR A 31 12.58 7.81 2.21
N ALA A 32 11.42 8.44 1.97
CA ALA A 32 10.71 8.29 0.70
C ALA A 32 11.57 8.71 -0.49
N HIS A 33 12.30 9.82 -0.39
CA HIS A 33 13.22 10.29 -1.43
C HIS A 33 14.23 9.20 -1.82
N ARG A 34 14.92 8.60 -0.85
CA ARG A 34 15.87 7.50 -1.13
C ARG A 34 15.24 6.31 -1.84
N TRP A 35 13.97 5.99 -1.55
CA TRP A 35 13.28 4.89 -2.19
C TRP A 35 12.80 5.24 -3.60
N LEU A 36 12.21 6.43 -3.75
CA LEU A 36 11.59 6.92 -4.98
C LEU A 36 12.59 7.23 -6.09
N THR A 37 13.83 7.58 -5.72
CA THR A 37 14.93 7.77 -6.68
C THR A 37 15.75 6.50 -6.93
N ASP A 38 15.45 5.39 -6.23
CA ASP A 38 16.14 4.12 -6.47
C ASP A 38 15.69 3.51 -7.80
N PRO A 39 16.58 2.91 -8.63
CA PRO A 39 16.18 2.23 -9.86
C PRO A 39 15.12 1.12 -9.69
N HIS A 40 14.99 0.56 -8.48
CA HIS A 40 13.91 -0.35 -8.09
C HIS A 40 12.53 0.31 -8.22
N ALA A 41 12.43 1.61 -7.96
CA ALA A 41 11.21 2.40 -7.99
C ALA A 41 10.98 3.12 -9.34
N ARG A 42 11.69 2.75 -10.41
CA ARG A 42 11.62 3.45 -11.70
C ARG A 42 10.18 3.66 -12.24
N PHE A 43 9.26 2.76 -11.93
CA PHE A 43 7.85 2.84 -12.36
C PHE A 43 7.02 3.86 -11.56
N TRP A 44 7.58 4.44 -10.50
CA TRP A 44 6.96 5.53 -9.75
C TRP A 44 7.13 6.89 -10.44
N GLY A 45 8.12 7.04 -11.32
CA GLY A 45 8.31 8.26 -12.10
C GLY A 45 9.01 9.42 -11.39
N MET A 46 9.64 9.17 -10.23
CA MET A 46 10.33 10.20 -9.43
C MET A 46 11.86 10.05 -9.40
N GLY A 47 12.43 9.32 -10.35
CA GLY A 47 13.86 8.96 -10.40
C GLY A 47 14.83 10.15 -10.33
N ASP A 48 14.45 11.28 -10.96
CA ASP A 48 15.29 12.47 -11.10
C ASP A 48 14.97 13.57 -10.07
N ASN A 49 14.07 13.30 -9.11
CA ASN A 49 13.68 14.30 -8.13
C ASN A 49 14.84 14.63 -7.19
N THR A 50 14.94 15.89 -6.76
CA THR A 50 15.79 16.26 -5.62
C THR A 50 15.08 15.99 -4.29
N PRO A 51 15.79 16.00 -3.14
CA PRO A 51 15.14 15.91 -1.83
C PRO A 51 14.06 16.99 -1.62
N ALA A 52 14.26 18.19 -2.18
CA ALA A 52 13.29 19.28 -2.10
C ALA A 52 12.05 19.01 -2.96
N ASP A 53 12.20 18.39 -4.13
CA ASP A 53 11.06 18.02 -4.99
C ASP A 53 10.23 16.91 -4.35
N THR A 54 10.87 15.88 -3.78
CA THR A 54 10.16 14.85 -3.02
C THR A 54 9.43 15.44 -1.81
N ARG A 55 10.06 16.36 -1.08
CA ARG A 55 9.39 17.02 0.05
C ARG A 55 8.16 17.80 -0.40
N ARG A 56 8.29 18.62 -1.45
CA ARG A 56 7.19 19.41 -2.01
C ARG A 56 6.04 18.52 -2.48
N TYR A 57 6.37 17.38 -3.08
CA TYR A 57 5.39 16.39 -3.52
C TYR A 57 4.53 15.87 -2.36
N PHE A 58 5.15 15.47 -1.25
CA PHE A 58 4.40 15.01 -0.07
C PHE A 58 3.72 16.13 0.71
N ASP A 59 4.27 17.35 0.74
CA ASP A 59 3.55 18.50 1.30
C ASP A 59 2.24 18.76 0.53
N ALA A 60 2.26 18.62 -0.80
CA ALA A 60 1.05 18.77 -1.62
C ALA A 60 0.01 17.67 -1.36
N ILE A 61 0.45 16.44 -1.04
CA ILE A 61 -0.44 15.36 -0.60
C ILE A 61 -1.05 15.69 0.77
N ASP A 62 -0.25 16.13 1.74
CA ASP A 62 -0.73 16.51 3.08
C ASP A 62 -1.77 17.65 3.02
N ASP A 63 -1.63 18.57 2.05
CA ASP A 63 -2.57 19.68 1.83
C ASP A 63 -3.82 19.28 1.01
N ALA A 64 -3.82 18.12 0.35
CA ALA A 64 -4.90 17.68 -0.52
C ALA A 64 -5.95 16.84 0.24
N ALA A 65 -7.22 17.26 0.18
CA ALA A 65 -8.32 16.47 0.75
C ALA A 65 -8.62 15.15 -0.02
N THR A 66 -7.99 14.96 -1.18
CA THR A 66 -8.27 13.86 -2.12
C THR A 66 -7.15 12.82 -2.20
N HIS A 67 -6.04 13.04 -1.49
CA HIS A 67 -4.89 12.14 -1.48
C HIS A 67 -4.44 11.89 -0.04
N GLU A 68 -3.93 10.70 0.20
CA GLU A 68 -3.29 10.32 1.44
C GLU A 68 -1.99 9.58 1.11
N ALA A 69 -0.90 9.90 1.82
CA ALA A 69 0.30 9.09 1.83
C ALA A 69 0.41 8.36 3.17
N TRP A 70 0.80 7.08 3.13
CA TRP A 70 1.03 6.27 4.32
C TRP A 70 2.43 5.66 4.31
N LEU A 71 3.08 5.66 5.48
CA LEU A 71 4.34 4.95 5.69
C LEU A 71 4.09 3.60 6.35
N GLY A 72 4.51 2.55 5.66
CA GLY A 72 4.49 1.19 6.13
C GLY A 72 5.73 0.78 6.90
N ARG A 73 5.55 0.08 8.01
CA ARG A 73 6.64 -0.48 8.83
C ARG A 73 6.51 -1.98 8.98
N CYS A 74 7.65 -2.64 9.18
CA CYS A 74 7.73 -4.02 9.66
C CYS A 74 8.69 -4.04 10.86
N GLU A 75 8.24 -4.54 12.01
CA GLU A 75 9.04 -4.54 13.25
C GLU A 75 9.58 -3.13 13.58
N GLY A 76 8.74 -2.10 13.44
CA GLY A 76 9.09 -0.70 13.66
C GLY A 76 10.01 -0.06 12.61
N VAL A 77 10.51 -0.82 11.63
CA VAL A 77 11.39 -0.32 10.56
C VAL A 77 10.56 0.07 9.33
N PRO A 78 10.74 1.26 8.72
CA PRO A 78 10.10 1.63 7.45
C PRO A 78 10.44 0.63 6.34
N ARG A 79 9.42 0.11 5.64
CA ARG A 79 9.59 -0.91 4.59
C ARG A 79 8.73 -0.72 3.35
N PHE A 80 7.71 0.11 3.38
CA PHE A 80 6.87 0.36 2.21
C PHE A 80 6.20 1.73 2.29
N LEU A 81 5.80 2.25 1.14
CA LEU A 81 5.06 3.49 0.96
C LEU A 81 3.76 3.15 0.23
N VAL A 82 2.67 3.79 0.64
CA VAL A 82 1.37 3.69 -0.03
C VAL A 82 0.88 5.10 -0.31
N GLU A 83 0.29 5.29 -1.48
CA GLU A 83 -0.55 6.45 -1.78
C GLU A 83 -1.96 5.97 -2.06
N VAL A 84 -2.93 6.73 -1.58
CA VAL A 84 -4.36 6.46 -1.72
C VAL A 84 -5.00 7.73 -2.23
N TYR A 85 -5.83 7.65 -3.26
CA TYR A 85 -6.37 8.84 -3.90
C TYR A 85 -7.80 8.66 -4.41
N ASP A 86 -8.56 9.77 -4.47
CA ASP A 86 -9.79 9.84 -5.27
C ASP A 86 -9.40 9.91 -6.74
N PRO A 87 -9.77 8.91 -7.57
CA PRO A 87 -9.40 8.92 -8.98
C PRO A 87 -9.91 10.14 -9.75
N ARG A 88 -10.95 10.85 -9.26
CA ARG A 88 -11.42 12.11 -9.88
C ARG A 88 -10.39 13.23 -9.79
N ALA A 89 -9.51 13.17 -8.81
CA ALA A 89 -8.46 14.16 -8.58
C ALA A 89 -7.09 13.69 -9.10
N ASP A 90 -7.01 12.52 -9.74
CA ASP A 90 -5.79 11.95 -10.31
C ASP A 90 -5.88 11.82 -11.84
N ALA A 91 -4.73 11.74 -12.51
CA ALA A 91 -4.64 11.60 -13.96
C ALA A 91 -5.47 10.42 -14.50
N ILE A 92 -5.56 9.30 -13.77
CA ILE A 92 -6.33 8.14 -14.24
C ILE A 92 -7.83 8.44 -14.42
N GLY A 93 -8.38 9.41 -13.67
CA GLY A 93 -9.80 9.80 -13.76
C GLY A 93 -10.22 10.36 -15.12
N ALA A 94 -9.28 10.85 -15.93
CA ALA A 94 -9.57 11.32 -17.29
C ALA A 94 -9.84 10.17 -18.27
N TYR A 95 -9.51 8.92 -17.90
CA TYR A 95 -9.52 7.79 -18.82
C TYR A 95 -10.67 6.83 -18.60
N TYR A 96 -11.50 7.00 -17.57
CA TYR A 96 -12.68 6.17 -17.32
C TYR A 96 -13.74 6.93 -16.50
N ASP A 97 -14.98 6.43 -16.52
CA ASP A 97 -16.06 6.99 -15.70
C ASP A 97 -15.88 6.59 -14.23
N VAL A 98 -15.36 7.51 -13.41
CA VAL A 98 -15.11 7.26 -11.98
C VAL A 98 -16.43 7.08 -11.23
N ALA A 99 -16.63 5.89 -10.66
CA ALA A 99 -17.83 5.53 -9.90
C ALA A 99 -17.72 6.01 -8.44
N PRO A 100 -18.84 6.23 -7.74
CA PRO A 100 -18.83 6.46 -6.30
C PRO A 100 -18.17 5.29 -5.55
N GLY A 101 -17.27 5.61 -4.62
CA GLY A 101 -16.51 4.62 -3.85
C GLY A 101 -15.34 3.96 -4.60
N ASP A 102 -14.97 4.49 -5.78
CA ASP A 102 -13.68 4.18 -6.40
C ASP A 102 -12.55 4.84 -5.59
N THR A 103 -11.49 4.06 -5.34
CA THR A 103 -10.30 4.53 -4.64
C THR A 103 -9.08 3.98 -5.35
N GLY A 104 -8.18 4.88 -5.74
CA GLY A 104 -6.92 4.51 -6.34
C GLY A 104 -5.86 4.20 -5.30
N MET A 105 -4.88 3.37 -5.66
CA MET A 105 -3.73 3.10 -4.80
C MET A 105 -2.43 2.92 -5.59
N HIS A 106 -1.34 3.46 -5.05
CA HIS A 106 0.03 3.09 -5.43
C HIS A 106 0.75 2.46 -4.25
N ILE A 107 1.66 1.53 -4.52
CA ILE A 107 2.43 0.83 -3.49
C ILE A 107 3.88 0.65 -3.93
N LEU A 108 4.81 1.04 -3.05
CA LEU A 108 6.24 0.85 -3.24
C LEU A 108 6.80 0.05 -2.07
N ILE A 109 7.52 -1.02 -2.36
CA ILE A 109 8.33 -1.71 -1.37
C ILE A 109 9.72 -1.05 -1.36
N ALA A 110 10.23 -0.78 -0.15
CA ALA A 110 11.58 -0.25 0.01
C ALA A 110 12.61 -1.17 -0.68
N PRO A 111 13.67 -0.61 -1.28
CA PRO A 111 14.75 -1.41 -1.85
C PRO A 111 15.25 -2.46 -0.83
N PRO A 112 15.29 -3.75 -1.20
CA PRO A 112 15.54 -4.81 -0.24
C PRO A 112 17.01 -4.89 0.15
N GLU A 113 17.32 -4.68 1.44
CA GLU A 113 18.63 -5.01 2.01
C GLU A 113 18.83 -6.53 2.09
N ARG A 114 17.76 -7.26 2.40
CA ARG A 114 17.70 -8.72 2.45
C ARG A 114 16.35 -9.19 1.95
N ARG A 115 16.34 -10.25 1.14
CA ARG A 115 15.11 -10.89 0.69
C ARG A 115 14.42 -11.58 1.87
N ILE A 116 13.17 -11.20 2.12
CA ILE A 116 12.24 -11.90 3.03
C ILE A 116 11.19 -12.61 2.17
N PRO A 117 11.15 -13.95 2.13
CA PRO A 117 10.16 -14.69 1.35
C PRO A 117 8.73 -14.30 1.73
N GLY A 118 7.89 -14.03 0.72
CA GLY A 118 6.48 -13.67 0.94
C GLY A 118 6.22 -12.22 1.38
N PHE A 119 7.25 -11.43 1.67
CA PHE A 119 7.10 -10.07 2.21
C PHE A 119 6.25 -9.14 1.35
N THR A 120 6.59 -9.01 0.07
CA THR A 120 5.84 -8.15 -0.86
C THR A 120 4.36 -8.54 -0.92
N TRP A 121 4.06 -9.84 -0.92
CA TRP A 121 2.69 -10.31 -0.93
C TRP A 121 1.95 -10.02 0.39
N ALA A 122 2.62 -10.22 1.53
CA ALA A 122 2.07 -9.89 2.84
C ALA A 122 1.70 -8.41 2.95
N VAL A 123 2.60 -7.53 2.52
CA VAL A 123 2.35 -6.08 2.49
C VAL A 123 1.22 -5.75 1.52
N PHE A 124 1.23 -6.29 0.30
CA PHE A 124 0.19 -6.02 -0.69
C PHE A 124 -1.21 -6.42 -0.18
N ALA A 125 -1.36 -7.64 0.33
CA ALA A 125 -2.62 -8.11 0.90
C ALA A 125 -3.02 -7.26 2.12
N PHE A 126 -2.07 -6.86 2.96
CA PHE A 126 -2.33 -6.00 4.11
C PHE A 126 -2.87 -4.62 3.70
N VAL A 127 -2.31 -3.99 2.67
CA VAL A 127 -2.77 -2.70 2.15
C VAL A 127 -4.17 -2.81 1.55
N VAL A 128 -4.41 -3.81 0.70
CA VAL A 128 -5.74 -4.01 0.07
C VAL A 128 -6.82 -4.29 1.10
N ASP A 129 -6.55 -5.16 2.09
CA ASP A 129 -7.48 -5.42 3.20
C ASP A 129 -7.75 -4.15 4.03
N THR A 130 -6.73 -3.31 4.24
CA THR A 130 -6.85 -2.07 5.01
C THR A 130 -7.73 -1.07 4.27
N LEU A 131 -7.57 -0.94 2.95
CA LEU A 131 -8.41 -0.09 2.13
C LEU A 131 -9.87 -0.58 2.13
N PHE A 132 -10.09 -1.87 1.92
CA PHE A 132 -11.45 -2.42 2.00
C PHE A 132 -12.01 -2.38 3.43
N ALA A 133 -11.22 -2.28 4.50
CA ALA A 133 -11.80 -2.08 5.84
C ALA A 133 -12.59 -0.76 5.96
N ARG A 134 -12.30 0.23 5.09
CA ARG A 134 -13.06 1.47 5.03
C ARG A 134 -14.43 1.26 4.36
N ALA A 135 -15.47 1.87 4.90
CA ALA A 135 -16.85 1.70 4.44
C ALA A 135 -17.16 2.48 3.15
N ASP A 136 -16.40 3.55 2.88
CA ASP A 136 -16.49 4.39 1.69
C ASP A 136 -15.81 3.75 0.46
N VAL A 137 -14.98 2.73 0.65
CA VAL A 137 -14.28 2.02 -0.43
C VAL A 137 -15.12 0.86 -0.96
N ALA A 138 -15.62 1.02 -2.19
CA ALA A 138 -16.39 -0.01 -2.89
C ALA A 138 -15.54 -0.80 -3.90
N ARG A 139 -14.64 -0.09 -4.60
CA ARG A 139 -13.80 -0.64 -5.66
C ARG A 139 -12.43 0.03 -5.66
N LEU A 140 -11.38 -0.77 -5.72
CA LEU A 140 -10.02 -0.29 -5.91
C LEU A 140 -9.70 -0.22 -7.40
N VAL A 141 -8.93 0.80 -7.78
CA VAL A 141 -8.39 0.97 -9.13
C VAL A 141 -6.87 1.08 -9.09
N VAL A 142 -6.22 0.52 -10.10
CA VAL A 142 -4.76 0.62 -10.29
C VAL A 142 -4.42 0.73 -11.77
N GLU A 143 -3.32 1.41 -12.06
CA GLU A 143 -2.86 1.69 -13.41
C GLU A 143 -1.33 1.49 -13.55
N PRO A 144 -0.81 0.28 -13.23
CA PRO A 144 0.61 -0.01 -13.40
C PRO A 144 1.01 0.05 -14.87
N ASP A 145 2.25 0.46 -15.15
CA ASP A 145 2.86 0.34 -16.46
C ASP A 145 2.82 -1.14 -16.93
N ILE A 146 2.50 -1.39 -18.20
CA ILE A 146 2.49 -2.73 -18.78
C ILE A 146 3.84 -3.46 -18.63
N ALA A 147 4.95 -2.73 -18.60
CA ALA A 147 6.30 -3.27 -18.44
C ALA A 147 6.67 -3.58 -16.97
N ASN A 148 5.78 -3.30 -16.00
CA ASN A 148 6.00 -3.66 -14.60
C ASN A 148 5.59 -5.12 -14.33
N ASP A 149 6.38 -6.07 -14.83
CA ASP A 149 6.11 -7.51 -14.71
C ASP A 149 5.93 -8.01 -13.26
N GLY A 150 6.45 -7.26 -12.28
CA GLY A 150 6.39 -7.62 -10.87
C GLY A 150 5.02 -7.37 -10.22
N ILE A 151 4.30 -6.33 -10.64
CA ILE A 151 3.04 -5.91 -10.00
C ILE A 151 1.82 -6.65 -10.55
N HIS A 152 1.82 -7.03 -11.82
CA HIS A 152 0.67 -7.69 -12.45
C HIS A 152 0.27 -9.00 -11.75
N PRO A 153 1.19 -9.92 -11.38
CA PRO A 153 0.83 -11.12 -10.64
C PRO A 153 0.36 -10.86 -9.20
N LEU A 154 0.72 -9.72 -8.61
CA LEU A 154 0.24 -9.32 -7.28
C LEU A 154 -1.20 -8.83 -7.38
N ASN A 155 -1.48 -7.96 -8.36
CA ASN A 155 -2.80 -7.46 -8.67
C ASN A 155 -3.77 -8.61 -8.94
N GLU A 156 -3.43 -9.51 -9.87
CA GLU A 156 -4.27 -10.68 -10.19
C GLU A 156 -4.55 -11.54 -8.95
N ARG A 157 -3.50 -11.85 -8.16
CA ARG A 157 -3.64 -12.64 -6.94
C ARG A 157 -4.54 -11.99 -5.89
N ALA A 158 -4.57 -10.66 -5.84
CA ALA A 158 -5.45 -9.91 -4.94
C ALA A 158 -6.87 -9.73 -5.50
N GLY A 159 -7.17 -10.23 -6.69
CA GLY A 159 -8.51 -10.15 -7.30
C GLY A 159 -8.72 -8.95 -8.21
N PHE A 160 -7.66 -8.20 -8.55
CA PHE A 160 -7.76 -7.18 -9.60
C PHE A 160 -7.96 -7.85 -10.95
N SER A 161 -8.90 -7.31 -11.72
CA SER A 161 -9.20 -7.73 -13.08
C SER A 161 -8.78 -6.63 -14.04
N TYR A 162 -8.01 -7.00 -15.05
CA TYR A 162 -7.64 -6.11 -16.16
C TYR A 162 -8.89 -5.64 -16.92
N VAL A 163 -8.92 -4.35 -17.25
CA VAL A 163 -10.01 -3.74 -18.02
C VAL A 163 -9.54 -3.38 -19.43
N ARG A 164 -8.49 -2.55 -19.54
CA ARG A 164 -7.91 -2.11 -20.82
C ARG A 164 -6.54 -1.48 -20.64
N HIS A 165 -5.80 -1.33 -21.74
CA HIS A 165 -4.65 -0.45 -21.78
C HIS A 165 -5.10 1.01 -21.94
N VAL A 166 -4.37 1.91 -21.29
CA VAL A 166 -4.57 3.34 -21.35
C VAL A 166 -3.22 4.00 -21.66
N ASP A 167 -3.18 4.83 -22.71
CA ASP A 167 -2.01 5.66 -22.99
C ASP A 167 -2.07 6.93 -22.16
N MET A 168 -1.16 7.06 -21.19
CA MET A 168 -1.06 8.20 -20.29
C MET A 168 0.02 9.21 -20.73
N GLY A 169 0.61 9.00 -21.92
CA GLY A 169 1.67 9.83 -22.50
C GLY A 169 3.06 9.43 -22.01
N ASP A 170 3.25 9.31 -20.70
CA ASP A 170 4.51 8.86 -20.09
C ASP A 170 4.63 7.33 -20.00
N LYS A 171 3.50 6.63 -19.90
CA LYS A 171 3.39 5.17 -19.87
C LYS A 171 2.17 4.65 -20.63
N THR A 172 2.23 3.38 -21.00
CA THR A 172 1.02 2.59 -21.29
C THR A 172 0.63 1.84 -20.02
N ALA A 173 -0.52 2.17 -19.44
CA ALA A 173 -0.99 1.60 -18.19
C ALA A 173 -1.97 0.45 -18.41
N ALA A 174 -1.84 -0.63 -17.64
CA ALA A 174 -2.80 -1.72 -17.56
C ALA A 174 -3.89 -1.41 -16.53
N PHE A 175 -4.86 -0.59 -16.92
CA PHE A 175 -5.97 -0.20 -16.04
C PHE A 175 -6.73 -1.43 -15.56
N SER A 176 -6.77 -1.61 -14.24
CA SER A 176 -7.35 -2.78 -13.58
C SER A 176 -8.18 -2.36 -12.37
N VAL A 177 -9.21 -3.13 -12.06
CA VAL A 177 -10.13 -2.85 -10.95
C VAL A 177 -10.32 -4.05 -10.05
N CYS A 178 -10.51 -3.84 -8.75
CA CYS A 178 -10.82 -4.89 -7.79
C CYS A 178 -12.04 -4.49 -6.95
N THR A 179 -13.06 -5.33 -6.92
CA THR A 179 -14.18 -5.15 -5.99
C THR A 179 -13.92 -5.89 -4.69
N ARG A 180 -14.57 -5.48 -3.61
CA ARG A 180 -14.55 -6.19 -2.32
C ARG A 180 -14.87 -7.68 -2.45
N ALA A 181 -15.86 -8.02 -3.28
CA ALA A 181 -16.27 -9.41 -3.52
C ALA A 181 -15.20 -10.20 -4.29
N ALA A 182 -14.60 -9.60 -5.33
CA ALA A 182 -13.51 -10.22 -6.08
C ALA A 182 -12.29 -10.47 -5.18
N HIS A 183 -11.92 -9.49 -4.35
CA HIS A 183 -10.85 -9.64 -3.38
C HIS A 183 -11.13 -10.78 -2.39
N ALA A 184 -12.32 -10.78 -1.78
CA ALA A 184 -12.71 -11.82 -0.84
C ALA A 184 -12.71 -13.24 -1.46
N GLY A 185 -13.14 -13.37 -2.71
CA GLY A 185 -13.08 -14.63 -3.46
C GLY A 185 -11.65 -15.07 -3.78
N ALA A 186 -10.79 -14.12 -4.16
CA ALA A 186 -9.37 -14.38 -4.40
C ALA A 186 -8.66 -14.85 -3.12
N MET A 187 -8.95 -14.23 -1.97
CA MET A 187 -8.35 -14.59 -0.68
C MET A 187 -8.72 -16.03 -0.26
N GLN A 188 -9.94 -16.48 -0.56
CA GLN A 188 -10.37 -17.86 -0.30
C GLN A 188 -9.70 -18.89 -1.20
N SER A 189 -9.18 -18.47 -2.36
CA SER A 189 -8.59 -19.34 -3.38
C SER A 189 -7.06 -19.35 -3.34
N LEU A 190 -6.43 -18.71 -2.35
CA LEU A 190 -4.97 -18.63 -2.23
C LEU A 190 -4.35 -20.01 -1.99
N SER A 191 -3.16 -20.23 -2.57
CA SER A 191 -2.34 -21.37 -2.19
C SER A 191 -1.95 -21.30 -0.71
N PRO A 192 -1.66 -22.43 -0.03
CA PRO A 192 -1.28 -22.43 1.38
C PRO A 192 -0.06 -21.54 1.72
N ALA A 193 0.85 -21.35 0.77
CA ALA A 193 1.99 -20.45 0.95
C ALA A 193 1.56 -18.98 0.96
N HIS A 194 0.71 -18.56 0.01
CA HIS A 194 0.21 -17.19 -0.06
C HIS A 194 -0.79 -16.88 1.05
N ALA A 195 -1.62 -17.85 1.43
CA ALA A 195 -2.53 -17.72 2.57
C ALA A 195 -1.73 -17.42 3.85
N ARG A 196 -0.70 -18.21 4.17
CA ARG A 196 0.16 -17.98 5.35
C ARG A 196 0.82 -16.60 5.38
N ALA A 197 1.24 -16.09 4.23
CA ALA A 197 1.82 -14.75 4.13
C ALA A 197 0.77 -13.63 4.20
N ALA A 198 -0.50 -13.91 3.94
CA ALA A 198 -1.61 -12.95 4.13
C ALA A 198 -2.27 -13.05 5.52
N CYS A 199 -2.10 -14.19 6.20
CA CYS A 199 -2.73 -14.51 7.48
C CYS A 199 -2.40 -13.48 8.57
N ARG A 200 -3.44 -13.14 9.35
CA ARG A 200 -3.32 -12.51 10.67
C ARG A 200 -3.03 -13.60 11.70
N GLU A 201 -2.13 -13.36 12.66
CA GLU A 201 -2.28 -14.06 13.94
C GLU A 201 -3.54 -13.56 14.65
N PRO A 202 -4.25 -14.41 15.43
CA PRO A 202 -5.10 -13.88 16.48
C PRO A 202 -4.20 -13.12 17.45
N ALA A 203 -4.53 -11.85 17.73
CA ALA A 203 -3.76 -11.04 18.67
C ALA A 203 -3.56 -11.82 19.97
N VAL A 204 -2.32 -12.12 20.33
CA VAL A 204 -2.01 -12.64 21.66
C VAL A 204 -2.42 -11.54 22.63
N ALA A 205 -3.48 -11.79 23.39
CA ALA A 205 -3.84 -10.95 24.51
C ALA A 205 -2.59 -10.86 25.40
N VAL A 206 -2.01 -9.67 25.51
CA VAL A 206 -1.02 -9.39 26.54
C VAL A 206 -1.78 -9.58 27.85
N ALA A 207 -1.56 -10.73 28.50
CA ALA A 207 -2.05 -10.96 29.84
C ALA A 207 -1.44 -9.86 30.71
N THR A 208 -2.27 -8.90 31.11
CA THR A 208 -1.94 -8.03 32.23
C THR A 208 -1.78 -8.95 33.42
N ALA A 209 -0.54 -9.18 33.83
CA ALA A 209 -0.26 -9.90 35.06
C ALA A 209 -0.96 -9.17 36.21
N ASP A 210 -1.90 -9.86 36.83
CA ASP A 210 -2.47 -9.48 38.11
C ASP A 210 -1.34 -9.19 39.09
N GLN A 211 -1.32 -7.97 39.63
CA GLN A 211 -0.76 -7.73 40.94
C GLN A 211 -1.90 -7.55 41.92
N GLU A 212 -2.46 -8.69 42.36
CA GLU A 212 -2.83 -8.82 43.76
C GLU A 212 -1.53 -8.81 44.58
N ILE A 213 -1.26 -7.70 45.28
CA ILE A 213 -0.53 -7.76 46.55
C ILE A 213 -1.44 -7.15 47.60
N MET A 214 -2.00 -8.08 48.37
CA MET A 214 -2.65 -7.94 49.65
C MET A 214 -1.70 -7.30 50.68
N GLN A 215 -2.04 -6.09 51.15
CA GLN A 215 -2.10 -5.68 52.58
C GLN A 215 -2.47 -4.21 52.72
#